data_AF-A0A2W4QKK6-F1
#
_entry.id   AF-A0A2W4QKK6-F1
#
_cell.length_a   1.000
_cell.length_b   1.000
_cell.length_c   1.000
_cell.angle_alpha   90.00
_cell.angle_beta   90.00
_cell.angle_gamma   90.00
#
_symmetry.space_group_name_H-M   'P 1'
#
loop_
_entity.id
_entity.type
_entity.pdbx_description
1 polymer ?
#
loop_
_entity_poly.entity_id
_entity_poly.type
_entity_poly.pdbx_seq_one_letter_code
_entity_poly.pdbx_strand_id
1 'polypeptide(L)'
;MSQKRRSSDQVFMGVFLIGLAVLFLSSYWWPGIMFVIGLAMIARTVSEGREWNSDRNALIVLGIGVLFAAWDFVGGALRIDMDVMLPLALIVVGLYLLFRDRLRSRL
;
A
#
# COMPACT_ATOMS: atom_id res chain seq x y z
N MET A 1 7.63 -24.33 25.17
CA MET A 1 8.18 -23.45 24.12
C MET A 1 7.15 -22.48 23.51
N SER A 2 6.17 -21.93 24.27
CA SER A 2 5.04 -21.16 23.69
C SER A 2 4.94 -19.67 24.08
N GLN A 3 5.91 -19.12 24.82
CA GLN A 3 5.76 -17.78 25.43
C GLN A 3 6.23 -16.62 24.52
N LYS A 4 7.17 -16.84 23.59
CA LYS A 4 7.73 -15.78 22.72
C LYS A 4 6.72 -15.21 21.70
N ARG A 5 5.86 -16.05 21.12
CA ARG A 5 4.93 -15.63 20.03
C ARG A 5 3.80 -14.72 20.48
N ARG A 6 3.30 -14.88 21.72
CA ARG A 6 2.24 -13.99 22.25
C ARG A 6 2.71 -12.55 22.38
N SER A 7 3.99 -12.33 22.68
CA SER A 7 4.53 -10.99 22.84
C SER A 7 4.66 -10.24 21.50
N SER A 8 5.04 -10.92 20.43
CA SER A 8 5.23 -10.26 19.12
C SER A 8 3.90 -9.88 18.46
N ASP A 9 2.87 -10.72 18.60
CA ASP A 9 1.52 -10.41 18.13
C ASP A 9 0.90 -9.22 18.90
N GLN A 10 1.21 -9.10 20.20
CA GLN A 10 0.76 -7.96 21.00
C GLN A 10 1.45 -6.65 20.59
N VAL A 11 2.74 -6.70 20.25
CA VAL A 11 3.47 -5.54 19.70
C VAL A 11 2.90 -5.13 18.35
N PHE A 12 2.64 -6.09 17.45
CA PHE A 12 1.99 -5.82 16.16
C PHE A 12 0.67 -5.07 16.35
N MET A 13 -0.22 -5.59 17.20
CA MET A 13 -1.52 -4.97 17.44
C MET A 13 -1.40 -3.60 18.09
N GLY A 14 -0.45 -3.40 19.02
CA GLY A 14 -0.18 -2.10 19.62
C GLY A 14 0.22 -1.06 18.56
N VAL A 15 1.19 -1.38 17.71
CA VAL A 15 1.66 -0.47 16.65
C VAL A 15 0.57 -0.24 15.61
N PHE A 16 -0.18 -1.28 15.24
CA PHE A 16 -1.28 -1.17 14.29
C PHE A 16 -2.39 -0.24 14.80
N LEU A 17 -2.81 -0.36 16.07
CA LEU A 17 -3.84 0.50 16.66
C LEU A 17 -3.39 1.96 16.78
N ILE A 18 -2.13 2.19 17.16
CA ILE A 18 -1.57 3.54 17.20
C ILE A 18 -1.56 4.14 15.79
N GLY A 19 -1.07 3.40 14.80
CA GLY A 19 -1.07 3.84 13.41
C GLY A 19 -2.49 4.12 12.90
N LEU A 20 -3.46 3.26 13.23
CA LEU A 20 -4.85 3.45 12.86
C LEU A 20 -5.43 4.74 13.46
N ALA A 21 -5.13 5.05 14.72
CA ALA A 21 -5.54 6.31 15.33
C ALA A 21 -4.99 7.53 14.58
N VAL A 22 -3.72 7.48 14.15
CA VAL A 22 -3.10 8.54 13.33
C VAL A 22 -3.80 8.69 11.97
N LEU A 23 -4.22 7.59 11.34
CA LEU A 23 -4.97 7.65 10.07
C LEU A 23 -6.34 8.28 10.23
N PHE A 24 -7.06 7.97 11.31
CA PHE A 24 -8.34 8.63 11.60
C PHE A 24 -8.17 10.13 11.80
N LEU A 25 -7.11 10.56 12.49
CA LEU A 25 -6.82 11.98 12.72
C LEU A 25 -6.41 12.72 11.44
N SER A 26 -5.62 12.08 10.58
CA SER A 26 -5.13 12.69 9.33
C SER A 26 -6.13 12.60 8.18
N SER A 27 -7.14 11.72 8.27
CA SER A 27 -8.07 11.35 7.18
C SER A 27 -7.37 10.83 5.90
N TYR A 28 -6.05 10.62 5.96
CA TYR A 28 -5.24 10.17 4.84
C TYR A 28 -5.16 8.64 4.82
N TRP A 29 -6.31 8.02 4.55
CA TRP A 29 -6.49 6.57 4.61
C TRP A 29 -5.59 5.81 3.64
N TRP A 30 -5.53 6.33 2.43
CA TRP A 30 -4.76 5.75 1.37
C TRP A 30 -3.73 6.80 0.94
N PRO A 31 -2.44 6.43 0.82
CA PRO A 31 -1.79 5.15 1.07
C PRO A 31 -1.40 4.90 2.54
N GLY A 32 -1.83 5.76 3.46
CA GLY A 32 -1.44 5.72 4.88
C GLY A 32 -1.60 4.35 5.57
N ILE A 33 -2.64 3.58 5.25
CA ILE A 33 -2.84 2.23 5.81
C ILE A 33 -1.70 1.25 5.48
N MET A 34 -1.07 1.39 4.32
CA MET A 34 0.07 0.55 3.93
C MET A 34 1.28 0.84 4.82
N PHE A 35 1.50 2.10 5.17
CA PHE A 35 2.56 2.47 6.11
C PHE A 35 2.29 1.88 7.50
N VAL A 36 1.05 1.96 7.98
CA VAL A 36 0.69 1.39 9.28
C VAL A 36 0.89 -0.12 9.33
N ILE A 37 0.43 -0.84 8.31
CA ILE A 37 0.61 -2.30 8.22
C ILE A 37 2.09 -2.65 8.11
N GLY A 38 2.84 -1.98 7.22
CA GLY A 38 4.26 -2.22 7.02
C GLY A 38 5.08 -1.97 8.29
N LEU A 39 4.82 -0.86 8.99
CA LEU A 39 5.47 -0.54 10.26
C LEU A 39 5.11 -1.53 11.37
N ALA A 40 3.85 -1.95 11.46
CA ALA A 40 3.43 -2.96 12.44
C ALA A 40 4.14 -4.31 12.19
N MET A 41 4.30 -4.71 10.93
CA MET A 41 5.05 -5.92 10.55
C MET A 41 6.54 -5.82 10.93
N ILE A 42 7.17 -4.67 10.66
CA ILE A 42 8.57 -4.43 11.09
C ILE A 42 8.67 -4.51 12.61
N ALA A 43 7.77 -3.86 13.34
CA ALA A 43 7.79 -3.87 14.80
C ALA A 43 7.66 -5.29 15.37
N ARG A 44 6.81 -6.12 14.78
CA ARG A 44 6.71 -7.55 15.09
C ARG A 44 8.04 -8.27 14.83
N THR A 45 8.61 -8.10 13.65
CA THR A 45 9.86 -8.77 13.24
C THR A 45 11.05 -8.39 14.14
N VAL A 46 11.17 -7.11 14.49
CA VAL A 46 12.17 -6.61 15.43
C VAL A 46 11.94 -7.17 16.84
N SER A 47 10.69 -7.23 17.30
CA SER A 47 10.35 -7.83 18.61
C SER A 47 10.66 -9.33 18.71
N GLU A 48 10.69 -10.02 17.57
CA GLU A 48 11.07 -11.44 17.49
C GLU A 48 12.60 -11.64 17.50
N GLY A 49 13.38 -10.55 17.51
CA GLY A 49 14.84 -10.57 17.49
C GLY A 49 15.42 -10.77 16.09
N ARG A 50 14.62 -10.58 15.03
CA ARG A 50 15.07 -10.64 13.64
C ARG A 50 15.44 -9.24 13.15
N GLU A 51 16.29 -9.17 12.14
CA GLU A 51 16.63 -7.90 11.50
C GLU A 51 15.39 -7.28 10.84
N TRP A 52 15.26 -5.96 10.92
CA TRP A 52 14.14 -5.19 10.36
C TRP A 52 13.96 -5.38 8.84
N ASN A 53 15.03 -5.73 8.14
CA ASN A 53 15.09 -5.98 6.70
C ASN A 53 14.68 -7.42 6.30
N SER A 54 14.53 -8.33 7.28
CA SER A 54 14.32 -9.76 7.02
C SER A 54 12.90 -10.08 6.58
N ASP A 55 11.95 -9.16 6.86
CA ASP A 55 10.56 -9.32 6.47
C ASP A 55 10.31 -8.66 5.10
N ARG A 56 10.55 -9.46 4.05
CA ARG A 56 10.33 -9.06 2.66
C ARG A 56 8.92 -8.51 2.42
N ASN A 57 7.92 -9.06 3.10
CA ASN A 57 6.53 -8.63 2.93
C ASN A 57 6.32 -7.22 3.50
N ALA A 58 6.88 -6.93 4.67
CA ALA A 58 6.83 -5.59 5.26
C ALA A 58 7.49 -4.56 4.34
N LEU A 59 8.63 -4.90 3.75
CA LEU A 59 9.34 -4.03 2.80
C LEU A 59 8.54 -3.80 1.51
N ILE A 60 7.89 -4.84 0.96
CA ILE A 60 7.03 -4.70 -0.23
C ILE A 60 5.85 -3.79 0.09
N VAL A 61 5.18 -3.99 1.23
CA VAL A 61 4.03 -3.17 1.63
C VAL A 61 4.44 -1.71 1.81
N LEU A 62 5.58 -1.45 2.47
CA LEU A 62 6.11 -0.08 2.58
C LEU A 62 6.51 0.50 1.23
N GLY A 63 7.17 -0.29 0.37
CA GLY A 63 7.56 0.14 -0.97
C GLY A 63 6.36 0.54 -1.84
N ILE A 64 5.28 -0.24 -1.78
CA ILE A 64 4.03 0.09 -2.48
C ILE A 64 3.40 1.35 -1.86
N GLY A 65 3.38 1.47 -0.53
CA GLY A 65 2.90 2.68 0.15
C GLY A 65 3.66 3.94 -0.27
N VAL A 66 4.98 3.86 -0.38
CA VAL A 66 5.83 4.96 -0.86
C VAL A 66 5.57 5.28 -2.33
N LEU A 67 5.47 4.26 -3.19
CA LEU A 67 5.17 4.46 -4.61
C LEU A 67 3.86 5.22 -4.81
N PHE A 68 2.83 4.82 -4.05
CA PHE A 68 1.53 5.46 -4.13
C PHE A 68 1.50 6.85 -3.48
N ALA A 69 2.25 7.07 -2.39
CA ALA A 69 2.38 8.40 -1.79
C ALA A 69 3.09 9.36 -2.75
N ALA A 70 4.12 8.87 -3.46
CA ALA A 70 4.80 9.63 -4.49
C ALA A 70 3.87 9.92 -5.68
N TRP A 71 3.04 8.96 -6.09
CA TRP A 71 2.05 9.16 -7.15
C TRP A 71 1.04 10.26 -6.80
N ASP A 72 0.46 10.19 -5.60
CA ASP A 72 -0.49 11.18 -5.10
C ASP A 72 0.16 12.58 -4.98
N PHE A 73 1.39 12.63 -4.45
CA PHE A 73 2.17 13.86 -4.37
C PHE A 73 2.42 14.50 -5.73
N VAL A 74 2.79 13.71 -6.75
CA VAL A 74 3.01 14.20 -8.12
C VAL A 74 1.70 14.66 -8.76
N GLY A 75 0.60 13.93 -8.55
CA GLY A 75 -0.74 14.32 -9.01
C GLY A 75 -1.18 15.65 -8.43
N GLY A 76 -1.06 15.81 -7.11
CA GLY A 76 -1.35 17.06 -6.41
C GLY A 76 -0.44 18.20 -6.86
N ALA A 77 0.85 17.96 -7.04
CA ALA A 77 1.82 18.98 -7.48
C ALA A 77 1.52 19.51 -8.89
N LEU A 78 1.02 18.65 -9.79
CA LEU A 78 0.65 19.01 -11.15
C LEU A 78 -0.79 19.54 -11.27
N ARG A 79 -1.56 19.59 -10.16
CA ARG A 79 -3.00 19.88 -10.14
C ARG A 79 -3.79 19.00 -11.11
N ILE A 80 -3.38 17.75 -11.24
CA ILE A 80 -4.03 16.76 -12.08
C ILE A 80 -4.84 15.84 -11.17
N ASP A 81 -6.15 15.76 -11.42
CA ASP A 81 -7.04 14.84 -10.70
C ASP A 81 -6.76 13.40 -11.14
N MET A 82 -5.75 12.79 -10.52
CA MET A 82 -5.35 11.40 -10.79
C MET A 82 -6.47 10.40 -10.49
N ASP A 83 -7.38 10.77 -9.58
CA ASP A 83 -8.62 10.05 -9.30
C ASP A 83 -9.53 9.92 -10.53
N VAL A 84 -9.45 10.86 -11.48
CA VAL A 84 -10.21 10.84 -12.73
C VAL A 84 -9.39 10.24 -13.87
N MET A 85 -8.06 10.49 -13.89
CA MET A 85 -7.18 9.94 -14.92
C MET A 85 -7.08 8.41 -14.87
N LEU A 86 -7.05 7.79 -13.70
CA LEU A 86 -6.92 6.34 -13.59
C LEU A 86 -8.15 5.59 -14.12
N PRO A 87 -9.41 5.95 -13.75
CA PRO A 87 -10.60 5.41 -14.40
C PRO A 87 -10.63 5.67 -15.90
N LEU A 88 -10.28 6.88 -16.35
CA LEU A 88 -10.22 7.20 -17.78
C LEU A 88 -9.19 6.34 -18.52
N ALA A 89 -8.00 6.15 -17.97
CA ALA A 89 -6.97 5.30 -18.54
C ALA A 89 -7.43 3.84 -18.62
N LEU A 90 -8.07 3.32 -17.56
CA LEU A 90 -8.66 1.98 -17.57
C LEU A 90 -9.78 1.84 -18.61
N ILE A 91 -10.64 2.85 -18.75
CA ILE A 91 -11.68 2.88 -19.79
C ILE A 91 -11.03 2.88 -21.18
N VAL A 92 -10.02 3.71 -21.43
CA VAL A 92 -9.30 3.78 -22.71
C VAL A 92 -8.60 2.46 -23.03
N VAL A 93 -7.92 1.84 -22.06
CA VAL A 93 -7.28 0.53 -22.23
C VAL A 93 -8.32 -0.56 -22.46
N GLY A 94 -9.42 -0.56 -21.69
CA GLY A 94 -10.52 -1.50 -21.86
C GLY A 94 -11.17 -1.40 -23.23
N LEU A 95 -11.43 -0.17 -23.71
CA LEU A 95 -11.89 0.09 -25.07
C LEU A 95 -10.86 -0.39 -26.09
N TYR A 96 -9.58 -0.06 -25.90
CA TYR A 96 -8.52 -0.49 -26.80
C TYR A 96 -8.49 -2.02 -26.93
N LEU A 97 -8.58 -2.77 -25.82
CA LEU A 97 -8.64 -4.23 -25.84
C LEU A 97 -9.90 -4.76 -26.53
N LEU A 98 -11.07 -4.15 -26.30
CA LEU A 98 -12.33 -4.54 -26.96
C LEU A 98 -12.29 -4.36 -28.48
N PHE A 99 -11.68 -3.26 -28.94
CA PHE A 99 -11.53 -2.97 -30.36
C PHE A 99 -10.34 -3.67 -31.01
N ARG A 100 -9.35 -4.10 -30.21
CA ARG A 100 -8.20 -4.89 -30.68
C ARG A 100 -8.63 -6.18 -31.36
N ASP A 101 -9.62 -6.87 -30.80
CA ASP A 101 -10.11 -8.13 -31.37
C ASP A 101 -10.91 -7.91 -32.66
N ARG A 102 -11.64 -6.79 -32.79
CA ARG A 102 -12.33 -6.42 -34.03
C ARG A 102 -11.38 -5.96 -35.13
N LEU A 103 -10.25 -5.35 -34.79
CA LEU A 103 -9.22 -4.95 -35.74
C LEU A 103 -8.44 -6.16 -36.27
N ARG A 104 -8.28 -7.21 -35.46
CA ARG A 104 -7.55 -8.43 -35.84
C ARG A 104 -8.33 -9.34 -36.79
N SER A 105 -9.66 -9.28 -36.84
CA SER A 105 -10.47 -10.13 -37.71
C SER A 105 -10.66 -9.58 -39.14
N ARG A 106 -10.13 -8.38 -39.44
CA ARG A 106 -10.20 -7.74 -40.77
C ARG A 106 -8.86 -7.64 -41.50
N LEU A 107 -7.78 -8.18 -40.91
CA LEU A 107 -6.46 -8.34 -41.52
C LEU A 107 -6.20 -9.83 -41.73
#